data_AF-A0A7J7LUC5-F1
#
_entry.id   AF-A0A7J7LUC5-F1
#
_cell.length_a   1.000
_cell.length_b   1.000
_cell.length_c   1.000
_cell.angle_alpha   90.00
_cell.angle_beta   90.00
_cell.angle_gamma   90.00
#
_symmetry.space_group_name_H-M   'P 1'
#
loop_
_entity.id
_entity.type
_entity.pdbx_description
1 polymer ?
#
loop_
_entity_poly.entity_id
_entity_poly.type
_entity_poly.pdbx_seq_one_letter_code
_entity_poly.pdbx_strand_id
1 'polypeptide(L)'
;MCKMLLARWGLPSENLSGYIWFKQIHGGTLRASDDFPTNRYLIELSTSASSALSTNKEKIKSADSLMEENMFVSSYTYEDIIIKDLMLDSNYRGGGISVINSLRITIDNCYIVHFITNGVLVKSGHETYIPNLFLGQHITAGRNHNVRNFSGTGINLMGNDNAITDVIIFSAQIGVMVSGQANVLTRVHCYNKATGWDGTGNYLRLPGLTQTCIINCYMDYTGKQFERYH
;
A
#
# COMPACT_ATOMS: atom_id res chain seq x y z
N MET A 1 -26.62 8.69 6.11
CA MET A 1 -25.64 9.77 6.39
C MET A 1 -24.74 9.29 7.51
N CYS A 2 -23.66 8.56 7.21
CA CYS A 2 -22.71 8.13 8.22
C CYS A 2 -21.57 9.16 8.25
N LYS A 3 -21.51 9.97 9.30
CA LYS A 3 -20.36 10.84 9.58
C LYS A 3 -19.13 9.95 9.74
N MET A 4 -18.09 10.24 8.99
CA MET A 4 -16.80 9.56 9.08
C MET A 4 -16.21 9.88 10.46
N LEU A 5 -16.36 8.95 11.41
CA LEU A 5 -15.62 8.98 12.65
C LEU A 5 -14.20 8.55 12.30
N LEU A 6 -13.23 9.46 12.40
CA LEU A 6 -11.84 9.08 12.53
C LEU A 6 -11.75 8.27 13.83
N ALA A 7 -11.82 6.95 13.74
CA ALA A 7 -11.67 6.10 14.91
C ALA A 7 -10.22 6.16 15.36
N ARG A 8 -9.90 7.14 16.22
CA ARG A 8 -8.72 7.09 17.08
C ARG A 8 -9.00 6.00 18.10
N TRP A 9 -8.58 4.77 17.82
CA TRP A 9 -8.55 3.69 18.80
C TRP A 9 -7.41 3.96 19.78
N GLY A 10 -7.67 4.82 20.76
CA GLY A 10 -6.90 4.84 22.00
C GLY A 10 -7.46 3.77 22.92
N LEU A 11 -6.83 2.60 22.97
CA LEU A 11 -7.10 1.65 24.05
C LEU A 11 -6.32 2.09 25.30
N PRO A 12 -6.91 2.01 26.50
CA PRO A 12 -6.28 2.44 27.73
C PRO A 12 -5.00 1.63 27.97
N SER A 13 -3.93 2.34 28.33
CA SER A 13 -2.68 1.75 28.79
C SER A 13 -2.86 1.16 30.19
N GLU A 14 -3.49 -0.01 30.29
CA GLU A 14 -3.43 -0.81 31.51
C GLU A 14 -2.36 -1.87 31.37
N ASN A 15 -1.44 -1.87 32.33
CA ASN A 15 -0.32 -2.77 32.48
C ASN A 15 -0.77 -4.23 32.49
N LEU A 16 -0.75 -4.89 31.33
CA LEU A 16 -0.82 -6.34 31.22
C LEU A 16 0.48 -6.84 30.59
N SER A 17 1.47 -7.02 31.47
CA SER A 17 2.69 -7.78 31.20
C SER A 17 2.32 -9.18 30.69
N GLY A 18 2.56 -9.46 29.40
CA GLY A 18 2.66 -10.84 28.90
C GLY A 18 1.91 -11.20 27.62
N TYR A 19 1.04 -10.37 27.05
CA TYR A 19 0.33 -10.70 25.81
C TYR A 19 0.60 -9.68 24.70
N ILE A 20 1.14 -10.14 23.56
CA ILE A 20 1.17 -9.37 22.32
C ILE A 20 -0.25 -9.36 21.77
N TRP A 21 -0.96 -8.26 21.97
CA TRP A 21 -2.26 -8.07 21.33
C TRP A 21 -2.04 -7.67 19.87
N PHE A 22 -2.35 -8.57 18.93
CA PHE A 22 -2.48 -8.19 17.53
C PHE A 22 -3.59 -7.15 17.40
N LYS A 23 -3.29 -6.03 16.75
CA LYS A 23 -4.30 -4.99 16.49
C LYS A 23 -4.99 -5.36 15.18
N GLN A 24 -6.30 -5.61 15.23
CA GLN A 24 -7.04 -6.04 14.05
C GLN A 24 -8.19 -5.09 13.72
N ILE A 25 -8.27 -4.73 12.43
CA ILE A 25 -9.44 -4.10 11.82
C ILE A 25 -10.05 -5.15 10.91
N HIS A 26 -11.32 -5.52 11.12
CA HIS A 26 -11.94 -6.54 10.29
C HIS A 26 -13.44 -6.40 10.09
N GLY A 27 -13.91 -6.90 8.95
CA GLY A 27 -15.34 -7.02 8.63
C GLY A 27 -16.02 -5.70 8.25
N GLY A 28 -16.90 -5.77 7.25
CA GLY A 28 -17.81 -4.68 6.89
C GLY A 28 -17.35 -3.83 5.70
N THR A 29 -18.00 -2.70 5.52
CA THR A 29 -17.84 -1.84 4.34
C THR A 29 -17.56 -0.40 4.76
N LEU A 30 -16.51 0.20 4.19
CA LEU A 30 -16.25 1.64 4.26
C LEU A 30 -16.42 2.24 2.86
N ARG A 31 -17.26 3.26 2.74
CA ARG A 31 -17.43 4.02 1.50
C ARG A 31 -17.11 5.49 1.73
N ALA A 32 -16.27 6.05 0.87
CA ALA A 32 -15.98 7.48 0.84
C ALA A 32 -17.25 8.28 0.51
N SER A 33 -17.48 9.38 1.22
CA SER A 33 -18.50 10.37 0.88
C SER A 33 -18.11 11.17 -0.36
N ASP A 34 -19.06 11.90 -0.94
CA ASP A 34 -18.83 12.72 -2.14
C ASP A 34 -17.83 13.86 -1.89
N ASP A 35 -17.65 14.28 -0.63
CA ASP A 35 -16.71 15.30 -0.17
C ASP A 35 -15.38 14.73 0.37
N PHE A 36 -15.20 13.40 0.39
CA PHE A 36 -13.97 12.77 0.87
C PHE A 36 -12.74 13.30 0.10
N PRO A 37 -11.59 13.64 0.70
CA PRO A 37 -10.47 14.25 -0.03
C PRO A 37 -9.88 13.38 -1.16
N THR A 38 -9.40 14.00 -2.26
CA THR A 38 -8.76 13.28 -3.39
C THR A 38 -7.36 12.74 -3.09
N ASN A 39 -6.73 13.20 -2.00
CA ASN A 39 -5.34 12.92 -1.66
C ASN A 39 -5.19 12.14 -0.35
N ARG A 40 -6.27 11.48 0.11
CA ARG A 40 -6.30 10.68 1.35
C ARG A 40 -6.68 9.24 1.06
N TYR A 41 -6.60 8.40 2.09
CA TYR A 41 -6.94 6.98 2.04
C TYR A 41 -8.04 6.66 3.04
N LEU A 42 -8.90 5.68 2.74
CA LEU A 42 -9.95 5.24 3.65
C LEU A 42 -9.37 4.70 4.97
N ILE A 43 -8.23 4.00 4.88
CA ILE A 43 -7.44 3.58 6.04
C ILE A 43 -6.00 4.09 5.86
N GLU A 44 -5.47 4.78 6.86
CA GLU A 44 -4.14 5.37 6.81
C GLU A 44 -3.35 5.03 8.09
N LEU A 45 -2.34 4.18 7.95
CA LEU A 45 -1.32 3.93 8.97
C LEU A 45 -0.13 4.85 8.69
N SER A 46 -0.22 6.09 9.16
CA SER A 46 0.83 7.11 8.98
C SER A 46 0.97 8.01 10.21
N THR A 47 2.11 8.70 10.34
CA THR A 47 2.24 9.82 11.27
C THR A 47 2.72 11.07 10.57
N SER A 48 2.29 12.23 11.07
CA SER A 48 2.84 13.53 10.68
C SER A 48 4.35 13.67 11.01
N ALA A 49 4.92 12.75 11.80
CA ALA A 49 6.31 12.80 12.22
C ALA A 49 7.30 12.28 11.16
N SER A 50 6.84 11.54 10.14
CA SER A 50 7.74 11.10 9.05
C SER A 50 8.22 12.25 8.17
N SER A 51 7.63 13.45 8.28
CA SER A 51 8.15 14.69 7.68
C SER A 51 9.10 15.49 8.58
N ALA A 52 9.26 15.12 9.86
CA ALA A 52 10.09 15.86 10.82
C ALA A 52 11.51 15.30 10.98
N LEU A 53 11.80 14.07 10.54
CA LEU A 53 13.15 13.51 10.59
C LEU A 53 14.06 13.94 9.44
N SER A 54 13.55 14.66 8.43
CA SER A 54 14.35 15.13 7.28
C SER A 54 14.88 16.56 7.41
N THR A 55 14.59 17.30 8.49
CA THR A 55 14.93 18.74 8.59
C THR A 55 15.98 19.13 9.63
N ASN A 56 16.48 18.23 10.48
CA ASN A 56 17.54 18.58 11.45
C ASN A 56 18.87 17.90 11.15
N LYS A 57 19.36 18.06 9.93
CA LYS A 57 20.74 17.69 9.54
C LYS A 57 21.69 18.88 9.61
N GLU A 58 21.56 19.75 10.61
CA GLU A 58 22.59 20.75 10.91
C GLU A 58 22.80 20.92 12.43
N LYS A 59 24.08 20.81 12.82
CA LYS A 59 24.67 21.04 14.15
C LYS A 59 24.32 20.02 15.26
N ILE A 60 25.25 19.08 15.50
CA ILE A 60 26.10 19.07 16.70
C ILE A 60 27.42 18.37 16.34
N LYS A 61 28.52 19.11 16.43
CA LYS A 61 29.88 18.56 16.53
C LYS A 61 30.26 18.64 18.00
N SER A 62 30.41 17.51 18.68
CA SER A 62 31.34 17.37 19.82
C SER A 62 31.59 15.88 20.04
N ALA A 63 32.85 15.50 19.89
CA ALA A 63 33.35 14.18 20.20
C ALA A 63 33.42 14.01 21.72
N ASP A 64 32.70 13.02 22.26
CA ASP A 64 33.23 12.13 23.30
C ASP A 64 32.28 10.97 23.59
N SER A 65 32.87 9.84 23.97
CA SER A 65 32.28 8.53 24.32
C SER A 65 31.97 7.55 23.18
N LEU A 66 32.61 6.40 23.32
CA LEU A 66 32.66 5.25 22.45
C LEU A 66 31.41 4.37 22.63
N MET A 67 31.04 3.68 21.55
CA MET A 67 29.90 2.77 21.37
C MET A 67 28.52 3.44 21.21
N GLU A 68 28.29 4.00 20.03
CA GLU A 68 26.93 4.23 19.51
C GLU A 68 26.89 3.91 18.00
N GLU A 69 27.43 2.76 17.64
CA GLU A 69 27.22 2.14 16.33
C GLU A 69 26.18 1.03 16.53
N ASN A 70 25.01 1.14 15.89
CA ASN A 70 23.84 0.23 15.91
C ASN A 70 22.73 0.43 16.95
N MET A 71 22.01 1.56 16.89
CA MET A 71 20.54 1.50 17.07
C MET A 71 19.86 2.68 16.37
N PHE A 72 19.87 2.69 15.03
CA PHE A 72 18.81 3.40 14.31
C PHE A 72 17.54 2.55 14.44
N VAL A 73 16.95 2.52 15.64
CA VAL A 73 15.55 2.09 15.73
C VAL A 73 14.77 3.21 15.09
N SER A 74 14.52 3.10 13.79
CA SER A 74 13.35 3.76 13.24
C SER A 74 12.19 3.19 14.01
N SER A 75 11.73 3.91 15.04
CA SER A 75 10.52 3.56 15.77
C SER A 75 9.41 3.55 14.72
N TYR A 76 9.04 2.36 14.27
CA TYR A 76 7.86 2.20 13.44
C TYR A 76 6.68 2.68 14.28
N THR A 77 5.77 3.43 13.66
CA THR A 77 4.66 3.96 14.44
C THR A 77 3.54 2.93 14.59
N TYR A 78 3.37 2.10 13.56
CA TYR A 78 2.38 1.05 13.55
C TYR A 78 3.11 -0.27 13.33
N GLU A 79 2.86 -1.20 14.24
CA GLU A 79 3.43 -2.53 14.23
C GLU A 79 2.36 -3.57 14.51
N ASP A 80 2.50 -4.75 13.91
CA ASP A 80 1.67 -5.93 14.22
C ASP A 80 0.16 -5.68 14.02
N ILE A 81 -0.19 -5.03 12.90
CA ILE A 81 -1.58 -4.69 12.54
C ILE A 81 -2.08 -5.59 11.41
N ILE A 82 -3.29 -6.12 11.59
CA ILE A 82 -4.01 -6.90 10.58
C ILE A 82 -5.23 -6.11 10.12
N ILE A 83 -5.35 -5.90 8.82
CA ILE A 83 -6.54 -5.33 8.17
C ILE A 83 -7.14 -6.44 7.31
N LYS A 84 -8.36 -6.89 7.60
CA LYS A 84 -8.94 -8.01 6.86
C LYS A 84 -10.44 -8.04 6.67
N ASP A 85 -10.92 -8.74 5.66
CA ASP A 85 -12.34 -8.98 5.41
C ASP A 85 -13.15 -7.67 5.21
N LEU A 86 -12.55 -6.66 4.57
CA LEU A 86 -13.17 -5.34 4.34
C LEU A 86 -13.53 -5.10 2.88
N MET A 87 -14.67 -4.46 2.64
CA MET A 87 -15.01 -3.79 1.38
C MET A 87 -14.69 -2.30 1.50
N LEU A 88 -13.76 -1.80 0.69
CA LEU A 88 -13.35 -0.39 0.67
C LEU A 88 -13.75 0.23 -0.67
N ASP A 89 -14.73 1.13 -0.64
CA ASP A 89 -15.19 1.87 -1.81
C ASP A 89 -14.76 3.33 -1.72
N SER A 90 -13.70 3.68 -2.43
CA SER A 90 -13.14 5.02 -2.46
C SER A 90 -14.01 6.03 -3.23
N ASN A 91 -15.15 5.63 -3.82
CA ASN A 91 -16.12 6.51 -4.49
C ASN A 91 -15.51 7.44 -5.56
N TYR A 92 -14.46 6.99 -6.25
CA TYR A 92 -13.63 7.76 -7.18
C TYR A 92 -12.91 8.96 -6.53
N ARG A 93 -12.51 8.79 -5.26
CA ARG A 93 -11.82 9.77 -4.42
C ARG A 93 -10.67 9.12 -3.67
N GLY A 94 -9.48 9.71 -3.69
CA GLY A 94 -8.35 9.21 -2.90
C GLY A 94 -7.98 7.76 -3.22
N GLY A 95 -7.54 7.03 -2.19
CA GLY A 95 -7.14 5.63 -2.25
C GLY A 95 -7.79 4.75 -1.18
N GLY A 96 -7.47 3.46 -1.20
CA GLY A 96 -8.00 2.46 -0.26
C GLY A 96 -7.24 2.45 1.07
N ILE A 97 -6.07 1.81 1.07
CA ILE A 97 -5.22 1.63 2.27
C ILE A 97 -3.84 2.25 2.03
N SER A 98 -3.33 3.00 3.00
CA SER A 98 -1.95 3.49 3.00
C SER A 98 -1.22 3.02 4.25
N VAL A 99 -0.06 2.38 4.05
CA VAL A 99 0.85 1.90 5.08
C VAL A 99 2.17 2.65 4.95
N ILE A 100 2.49 3.51 5.92
CA ILE A 100 3.66 4.37 5.89
C ILE A 100 4.49 4.19 7.15
N ASN A 101 5.79 3.93 7.01
CA ASN A 101 6.73 3.79 8.13
C ASN A 101 6.19 2.84 9.23
N SER A 102 5.77 1.66 8.79
CA SER A 102 5.13 0.63 9.61
C SER A 102 5.87 -0.70 9.45
N LEU A 103 5.72 -1.62 10.40
CA LEU A 103 6.39 -2.92 10.41
C LEU A 103 5.37 -4.04 10.63
N ARG A 104 5.53 -5.19 9.97
CA ARG A 104 4.71 -6.40 10.20
C ARG A 104 3.20 -6.10 10.07
N ILE A 105 2.83 -5.59 8.91
CA ILE A 105 1.44 -5.25 8.58
C ILE A 105 0.86 -6.31 7.65
N THR A 106 -0.34 -6.79 7.94
CA THR A 106 -1.07 -7.73 7.07
C THR A 106 -2.32 -7.07 6.49
N ILE A 107 -2.51 -7.15 5.18
CA ILE A 107 -3.72 -6.71 4.48
C ILE A 107 -4.31 -7.92 3.74
N ASP A 108 -5.30 -8.57 4.33
CA ASP A 108 -5.81 -9.87 3.90
C ASP A 108 -7.28 -9.81 3.48
N ASN A 109 -7.67 -10.51 2.42
CA ASN A 109 -9.07 -10.71 2.05
C ASN A 109 -9.91 -9.41 1.97
N CYS A 110 -9.35 -8.34 1.42
CA CYS A 110 -10.06 -7.08 1.18
C CYS A 110 -10.49 -6.95 -0.29
N TYR A 111 -11.63 -6.30 -0.49
CA TYR A 111 -12.13 -5.89 -1.80
C TYR A 111 -12.09 -4.36 -1.90
N ILE A 112 -11.23 -3.81 -2.76
CA ILE A 112 -10.88 -2.38 -2.77
C ILE A 112 -11.18 -1.78 -4.14
N VAL A 113 -12.08 -0.80 -4.21
CA VAL A 113 -12.56 -0.25 -5.48
C VAL A 113 -12.67 1.26 -5.53
N HIS A 114 -12.78 1.78 -6.75
CA HIS A 114 -13.06 3.19 -7.03
C HIS A 114 -11.99 4.15 -6.46
N PHE A 115 -10.73 3.73 -6.37
CA PHE A 115 -9.62 4.63 -6.04
C PHE A 115 -9.19 5.44 -7.26
N ILE A 116 -8.72 6.67 -7.07
CA ILE A 116 -8.09 7.47 -8.14
C ILE A 116 -6.57 7.62 -7.96
N THR A 117 -6.06 7.28 -6.77
CA THR A 117 -4.62 7.22 -6.47
C THR A 117 -4.13 5.78 -6.45
N ASN A 118 -4.04 5.16 -5.26
CA ASN A 118 -3.64 3.77 -5.08
C ASN A 118 -4.75 2.98 -4.37
N GLY A 119 -5.00 1.75 -4.80
CA GLY A 119 -5.79 0.81 -4.01
C GLY A 119 -5.09 0.51 -2.68
N VAL A 120 -3.82 0.13 -2.75
CA VAL A 120 -2.92 -0.01 -1.60
C VAL A 120 -1.60 0.73 -1.87
N LEU A 121 -1.18 1.57 -0.93
CA LEU A 121 0.15 2.20 -0.92
C LEU A 121 0.95 1.63 0.26
N VAL A 122 2.16 1.15 -0.01
CA VAL A 122 3.16 0.80 1.01
C VAL A 122 4.38 1.68 0.78
N LYS A 123 4.75 2.52 1.74
CA LYS A 123 5.85 3.48 1.57
C LYS A 123 6.69 3.59 2.85
N SER A 124 8.00 3.42 2.72
CA SER A 124 8.87 3.24 3.90
C SER A 124 8.38 2.06 4.75
N GLY A 125 9.01 1.77 5.89
CA GLY A 125 8.71 0.55 6.62
C GLY A 125 9.27 -0.71 5.96
N HIS A 126 8.98 -1.84 6.61
CA HIS A 126 9.41 -3.19 6.21
C HIS A 126 8.27 -4.19 6.46
N GLU A 127 8.31 -5.35 5.80
CA GLU A 127 7.49 -6.52 6.15
C GLU A 127 5.97 -6.29 6.09
N THR A 128 5.47 -5.69 4.99
CA THR A 128 4.03 -5.72 4.70
C THR A 128 3.67 -6.96 3.88
N TYR A 129 2.72 -7.74 4.37
CA TYR A 129 2.19 -8.93 3.72
C TYR A 129 0.76 -8.67 3.19
N ILE A 130 0.54 -8.94 1.90
CA ILE A 130 -0.69 -8.60 1.19
C ILE A 130 -1.24 -9.84 0.47
N PRO A 131 -1.98 -10.72 1.17
CA PRO A 131 -2.65 -11.88 0.58
C PRO A 131 -4.10 -11.61 0.14
N ASN A 132 -4.59 -12.37 -0.84
CA ASN A 132 -6.03 -12.60 -1.10
C ASN A 132 -6.85 -11.34 -1.43
N LEU A 133 -6.32 -10.38 -2.21
CA LEU A 133 -7.05 -9.14 -2.51
C LEU A 133 -7.75 -9.14 -3.87
N PHE A 134 -8.87 -8.43 -3.94
CA PHE A 134 -9.48 -7.96 -5.18
C PHE A 134 -9.41 -6.43 -5.23
N LEU A 135 -8.74 -5.87 -6.23
CA LEU A 135 -8.62 -4.41 -6.37
C LEU A 135 -9.03 -3.93 -7.76
N GLY A 136 -9.78 -2.85 -7.86
CA GLY A 136 -9.91 -2.18 -9.15
C GLY A 136 -10.48 -0.78 -9.13
N GLN A 137 -9.91 0.10 -9.96
CA GLN A 137 -10.39 1.48 -10.08
C GLN A 137 -11.82 1.51 -10.62
N HIS A 138 -12.17 0.64 -11.57
CA HIS A 138 -13.53 0.53 -12.11
C HIS A 138 -14.02 -0.91 -12.06
N ILE A 139 -15.23 -1.14 -11.55
CA ILE A 139 -15.87 -2.46 -11.62
C ILE A 139 -16.44 -2.66 -13.02
N THR A 140 -15.66 -3.29 -13.89
CA THR A 140 -16.05 -3.61 -15.27
C THR A 140 -15.35 -4.87 -15.74
N ALA A 141 -16.03 -5.64 -16.60
CA ALA A 141 -15.49 -6.84 -17.26
C ALA A 141 -14.97 -6.53 -18.69
N GLY A 142 -14.60 -5.28 -18.96
CA GLY A 142 -14.17 -4.81 -20.26
C GLY A 142 -15.24 -3.99 -21.00
N ARG A 143 -14.87 -3.48 -22.19
CA ARG A 143 -15.72 -2.61 -23.06
C ARG A 143 -16.17 -1.31 -22.42
N ASN A 144 -15.58 -0.89 -21.30
CA ASN A 144 -15.84 0.43 -20.75
C ASN A 144 -15.30 1.51 -21.69
N HIS A 145 -16.18 2.38 -22.21
CA HIS A 145 -15.80 3.44 -23.15
C HIS A 145 -14.79 4.45 -22.56
N ASN A 146 -14.71 4.52 -21.24
CA ASN A 146 -13.79 5.39 -20.50
C ASN A 146 -12.48 4.71 -20.12
N VAL A 147 -12.19 3.50 -20.62
CA VAL A 147 -10.94 2.76 -20.30
C VAL A 147 -9.68 3.60 -20.51
N ARG A 148 -9.67 4.48 -21.52
CA ARG A 148 -8.55 5.40 -21.80
C ARG A 148 -8.23 6.37 -20.66
N ASN A 149 -9.18 6.64 -19.77
CA ASN A 149 -9.06 7.59 -18.65
C ASN A 149 -8.69 6.91 -17.32
N PHE A 150 -8.53 5.59 -17.29
CA PHE A 150 -8.10 4.90 -16.08
C PHE A 150 -6.69 5.38 -15.72
N SER A 151 -6.49 5.71 -14.45
CA SER A 151 -5.34 6.46 -13.93
C SER A 151 -4.77 5.89 -12.62
N GLY A 152 -5.54 5.07 -11.91
CA GLY A 152 -5.17 4.56 -10.60
C GLY A 152 -4.12 3.46 -10.68
N THR A 153 -3.38 3.27 -9.59
CA THR A 153 -2.49 2.12 -9.39
C THR A 153 -3.14 1.15 -8.41
N GLY A 154 -3.16 -0.15 -8.72
CA GLY A 154 -3.71 -1.16 -7.81
C GLY A 154 -2.93 -1.22 -6.51
N ILE A 155 -1.68 -1.66 -6.59
CA ILE A 155 -0.75 -1.73 -5.43
C ILE A 155 0.54 -0.99 -5.77
N ASN A 156 1.00 -0.13 -4.86
CA ASN A 156 2.23 0.64 -5.02
C ASN A 156 3.21 0.36 -3.87
N LEU A 157 4.28 -0.38 -4.17
CA LEU A 157 5.33 -0.77 -3.24
C LEU A 157 6.54 0.17 -3.37
N MET A 158 6.55 1.21 -2.54
CA MET A 158 7.65 2.16 -2.41
C MET A 158 8.59 1.83 -1.22
N GLY A 159 8.28 0.79 -0.44
CA GLY A 159 9.09 0.27 0.66
C GLY A 159 9.78 -1.05 0.32
N ASN A 160 10.58 -1.55 1.27
CA ASN A 160 11.35 -2.78 1.10
C ASN A 160 10.70 -3.97 1.83
N ASP A 161 11.10 -5.19 1.47
CA ASP A 161 10.77 -6.43 2.18
C ASP A 161 9.26 -6.72 2.29
N ASN A 162 8.49 -6.42 1.23
CA ASN A 162 7.06 -6.70 1.19
C ASN A 162 6.75 -7.92 0.32
N ALA A 163 5.65 -8.59 0.64
CA ALA A 163 5.19 -9.77 -0.09
C ALA A 163 3.72 -9.63 -0.49
N ILE A 164 3.44 -9.82 -1.78
CA ILE A 164 2.09 -9.85 -2.36
C ILE A 164 1.83 -11.29 -2.83
N THR A 165 0.66 -11.84 -2.48
CA THR A 165 0.28 -13.17 -2.93
C THR A 165 -1.22 -13.30 -3.20
N ASP A 166 -1.61 -14.06 -4.23
CA ASP A 166 -3.02 -14.35 -4.54
C ASP A 166 -3.88 -13.09 -4.69
N VAL A 167 -3.41 -12.13 -5.50
CA VAL A 167 -4.08 -10.85 -5.70
C VAL A 167 -4.61 -10.73 -7.13
N ILE A 168 -5.85 -10.28 -7.26
CA ILE A 168 -6.49 -9.94 -8.54
C ILE A 168 -6.64 -8.42 -8.64
N ILE A 169 -6.08 -7.83 -9.68
CA ILE A 169 -6.15 -6.38 -9.94
C ILE A 169 -6.82 -6.15 -11.29
N PHE A 170 -7.78 -5.22 -11.30
CA PHE A 170 -8.60 -4.97 -12.47
C PHE A 170 -8.84 -3.52 -12.77
N SER A 171 -8.91 -3.21 -14.07
CA SER A 171 -9.35 -1.90 -14.56
C SER A 171 -8.63 -0.71 -13.90
N ALA A 172 -7.39 -0.90 -13.44
CA ALA A 172 -6.48 0.15 -13.00
C ALA A 172 -5.63 0.62 -14.20
N GLN A 173 -4.89 1.73 -14.11
CA GLN A 173 -3.86 2.03 -15.11
C GLN A 173 -2.65 1.10 -14.94
N ILE A 174 -2.21 0.94 -13.69
CA ILE A 174 -1.05 0.12 -13.31
C ILE A 174 -1.54 -0.92 -12.30
N GLY A 175 -1.18 -2.18 -12.50
CA GLY A 175 -1.52 -3.25 -11.58
C GLY A 175 -0.72 -3.12 -10.30
N VAL A 176 0.56 -3.47 -10.39
CA VAL A 176 1.52 -3.32 -9.30
C VAL A 176 2.67 -2.42 -9.74
N MET A 177 2.91 -1.33 -9.02
CA MET A 177 4.12 -0.52 -9.11
C MET A 177 5.09 -0.95 -8.01
N VAL A 178 6.35 -1.19 -8.36
CA VAL A 178 7.42 -1.49 -7.39
C VAL A 178 8.58 -0.53 -7.60
N SER A 179 8.89 0.27 -6.59
CA SER A 179 10.08 1.13 -6.56
C SER A 179 11.00 0.89 -5.37
N GLY A 180 10.54 0.13 -4.37
CA GLY A 180 11.38 -0.37 -3.28
C GLY A 180 12.03 -1.72 -3.58
N GLN A 181 12.99 -2.12 -2.76
CA GLN A 181 13.86 -3.28 -2.96
C GLN A 181 13.31 -4.54 -2.27
N ALA A 182 13.82 -5.72 -2.61
CA ALA A 182 13.56 -6.97 -1.88
C ALA A 182 12.07 -7.37 -1.78
N ASN A 183 11.25 -6.97 -2.76
CA ASN A 183 9.84 -7.31 -2.79
C ASN A 183 9.57 -8.65 -3.49
N VAL A 184 8.52 -9.35 -3.07
CA VAL A 184 8.10 -10.63 -3.65
C VAL A 184 6.66 -10.54 -4.13
N LEU A 185 6.42 -10.82 -5.42
CA LEU A 185 5.10 -10.87 -6.03
C LEU A 185 4.84 -12.30 -6.48
N THR A 186 3.78 -12.92 -5.98
CA THR A 186 3.42 -14.29 -6.34
C THR A 186 1.94 -14.40 -6.68
N ARG A 187 1.59 -15.16 -7.74
CA ARG A 187 0.17 -15.42 -8.07
C ARG A 187 -0.67 -14.14 -8.19
N VAL A 188 -0.07 -13.07 -8.73
CA VAL A 188 -0.76 -11.81 -9.02
C VAL A 188 -1.37 -11.88 -10.42
N HIS A 189 -2.68 -11.69 -10.53
CA HIS A 189 -3.39 -11.60 -11.80
C HIS A 189 -3.80 -10.15 -12.07
N CYS A 190 -3.29 -9.56 -13.14
CA CYS A 190 -3.71 -8.23 -13.59
C CYS A 190 -4.56 -8.31 -14.86
N TYR A 191 -5.76 -7.74 -14.85
CA TYR A 191 -6.54 -7.41 -16.04
C TYR A 191 -6.87 -5.91 -16.04
N ASN A 192 -5.83 -5.09 -16.26
CA ASN A 192 -5.92 -3.64 -16.09
C ASN A 192 -6.48 -2.95 -17.34
N LYS A 193 -6.30 -1.62 -17.41
CA LYS A 193 -6.45 -0.81 -18.63
C LYS A 193 -5.79 -1.54 -19.81
N ALA A 194 -6.45 -1.49 -20.97
CA ALA A 194 -5.94 -2.19 -22.14
C ALA A 194 -4.58 -1.63 -22.59
N THR A 195 -3.73 -2.50 -23.14
CA THR A 195 -2.43 -2.18 -23.75
C THR A 195 -2.44 -0.93 -24.62
N GLY A 196 -3.42 -0.83 -25.53
CA GLY A 196 -3.52 0.28 -26.48
C GLY A 196 -3.77 1.64 -25.85
N TRP A 197 -3.97 1.69 -24.53
CA TRP A 197 -4.17 2.92 -23.76
C TRP A 197 -3.17 3.05 -22.60
N ASP A 198 -1.97 2.47 -22.73
CA ASP A 198 -0.88 2.52 -21.75
C ASP A 198 -1.18 1.82 -20.41
N GLY A 199 -1.99 0.76 -20.45
CA GLY A 199 -2.16 -0.09 -19.29
C GLY A 199 -0.95 -0.99 -19.01
N THR A 200 -0.56 -1.06 -17.75
CA THR A 200 0.64 -1.79 -17.30
C THR A 200 0.26 -2.82 -16.24
N GLY A 201 0.83 -4.03 -16.36
CA GLY A 201 0.65 -5.12 -15.38
C GLY A 201 1.51 -4.86 -14.14
N ASN A 202 2.74 -5.37 -14.15
CA ASN A 202 3.76 -5.08 -13.14
C ASN A 202 4.74 -4.04 -13.69
N TYR A 203 4.96 -2.95 -12.95
CA TYR A 203 5.91 -1.90 -13.32
C TYR A 203 7.04 -1.80 -12.29
N LEU A 204 8.30 -2.00 -12.73
CA LEU A 204 9.48 -2.04 -11.86
C LEU A 204 10.36 -0.80 -12.04
N ARG A 205 10.29 0.15 -11.10
CA ARG A 205 11.13 1.35 -11.07
C ARG A 205 12.18 1.26 -9.96
N LEU A 206 13.11 0.32 -10.11
CA LEU A 206 14.04 -0.08 -9.06
C LEU A 206 15.39 0.65 -9.16
N PRO A 207 15.95 1.19 -8.06
CA PRO A 207 17.26 1.86 -8.08
C PRO A 207 18.41 0.85 -8.09
N GLY A 208 19.27 0.89 -9.12
CA GLY A 208 20.52 0.12 -9.15
C GLY A 208 20.34 -1.41 -9.15
N LEU A 209 21.21 -2.12 -8.42
CA LEU A 209 21.18 -3.57 -8.26
C LEU A 209 20.24 -3.93 -7.09
N THR A 210 19.08 -4.46 -7.41
CA THR A 210 18.06 -4.89 -6.44
C THR A 210 17.56 -6.27 -6.83
N GLN A 211 17.06 -6.99 -5.84
CA GLN A 211 16.41 -8.28 -6.05
C GLN A 211 14.91 -8.11 -5.79
N THR A 212 14.09 -8.26 -6.82
CA THR A 212 12.64 -8.39 -6.70
C THR A 212 12.25 -9.71 -7.33
N CYS A 213 11.46 -10.51 -6.63
CA CYS A 213 11.06 -11.83 -7.10
C CYS A 213 9.62 -11.77 -7.63
N ILE A 214 9.40 -12.26 -8.85
CA ILE A 214 8.07 -12.29 -9.47
C ILE A 214 7.83 -13.70 -9.99
N ILE A 215 6.87 -14.41 -9.41
CA ILE A 215 6.65 -15.84 -9.66
C ILE A 215 5.17 -16.12 -9.90
N ASN A 216 4.85 -16.89 -10.93
CA ASN A 216 3.48 -17.35 -11.23
C ASN A 216 2.44 -16.22 -11.34
N CYS A 217 2.86 -15.03 -11.79
CA CYS A 217 1.94 -13.92 -12.04
C CYS A 217 1.40 -14.01 -13.48
N TYR A 218 0.15 -13.57 -13.68
CA TYR A 218 -0.54 -13.61 -14.96
C TYR A 218 -1.05 -12.21 -15.35
N MET A 219 -0.72 -11.74 -16.55
CA MET A 219 -1.07 -10.40 -17.02
C MET A 219 -1.96 -10.56 -18.26
N ASP A 220 -3.24 -10.25 -18.13
CA ASP A 220 -4.24 -10.40 -19.18
C ASP A 220 -4.60 -9.03 -19.79
N TYR A 221 -4.61 -8.95 -21.13
CA TYR A 221 -4.87 -7.73 -21.92
C TYR A 221 -4.07 -6.46 -21.52
N THR A 222 -3.00 -6.60 -20.75
CA THR A 222 -2.16 -5.51 -20.24
C THR A 222 -0.89 -5.36 -21.06
N GLY A 223 -0.52 -4.13 -21.43
CA GLY A 223 0.39 -3.86 -22.53
C GLY A 223 1.86 -3.91 -22.22
N LYS A 224 2.22 -3.31 -21.09
CA LYS A 224 3.57 -3.39 -20.56
C LYS A 224 3.56 -4.39 -19.41
N GLN A 225 4.21 -5.53 -19.63
CA GLN A 225 4.25 -6.61 -18.64
C GLN A 225 5.33 -6.36 -17.60
N PHE A 226 6.47 -5.81 -18.04
CA PHE A 226 7.61 -5.40 -17.23
C PHE A 226 8.32 -4.23 -17.91
N GLU A 227 8.51 -3.12 -17.21
CA GLU A 227 9.33 -1.99 -17.68
C GLU A 227 10.30 -1.65 -16.55
N ARG A 228 11.61 -1.75 -16.83
CA ARG A 228 12.68 -1.35 -15.90
C ARG A 228 13.31 -0.07 -16.43
N TYR A 229 13.21 1.02 -15.68
CA TYR A 229 13.95 2.24 -15.97
C TYR A 229 15.32 2.18 -15.29
N HIS A 230 16.37 2.46 -16.07
CA HIS A 230 17.74 2.66 -15.61
C HIS A 230 17.96 4.11 -15.16
#